data_AF-A0A7X9IH42-F1
#
_entry.id   AF-A0A7X9IH42-F1
#
_cell.length_a   1.000
_cell.length_b   1.000
_cell.length_c   1.000
_cell.angle_alpha   90.00
_cell.angle_beta   90.00
_cell.angle_gamma   90.00
#
_symmetry.space_group_name_H-M   'P 1'
#
loop_
_entity.id
_entity.type
_entity.pdbx_description
1 polymer ?
#
loop_
_entity_poly.entity_id
_entity_poly.type
_entity_poly.pdbx_seq_one_letter_code
_entity_poly.pdbx_strand_id
1 'polypeptide(L)'
;MSGHETGAGPRVTFAVASATGDIPFDQGLRDVPLEGCPLSTTYGEYFDGLRDFVLGPGLPALVGELARQTKRPVSEGELAAIVIKAQKHGALYHPASVQVTGPAGSATLGVNVAAGPHGWAALAREHKVLARLSRDVPDAGLPRPLCFHEGDRLDFLMVNWFSGFHEFHVGSDGRIVLWDYEDGGLIPLEIPMAREVYRQSARILTLCYDPVTGDRVWPWRHAAGDFVASLAGGRVRTRLITARGYGAPAGVTMNMLGALRHFLLTTTLYMRLDRLDGVGERKFLPAWCLEAAVEGILETFVEHSDIRERLPGAGEAVRALSPEAWRDVLAADPDFAADPDAEFLLSRLDGHLADLVCILSA
;
A
#
# COMPACT_ATOMS: atom_id res chain seq x y z
N MET A 1 -49.29 -19.30 12.11
CA MET A 1 -48.02 -19.91 11.68
C MET A 1 -47.80 -19.54 10.22
N SER A 2 -47.28 -18.34 10.00
CA SER A 2 -46.85 -17.87 8.68
C SER A 2 -45.43 -18.37 8.47
N GLY A 3 -45.22 -19.14 7.40
CA GLY A 3 -43.92 -19.70 7.05
C GLY A 3 -42.88 -18.58 6.89
N HIS A 4 -41.78 -18.72 7.60
CA HIS A 4 -40.54 -18.06 7.21
C HIS A 4 -40.09 -18.69 5.89
N GLU A 5 -40.17 -17.90 4.82
CA GLU A 5 -39.44 -18.15 3.60
C GLU A 5 -37.97 -18.38 3.95
N THR A 6 -37.45 -19.52 3.52
CA THR A 6 -36.03 -19.84 3.51
C THR A 6 -35.33 -18.81 2.62
N GLY A 7 -34.79 -17.75 3.20
CA GLY A 7 -33.95 -16.79 2.49
C GLY A 7 -32.72 -17.52 1.96
N ALA A 8 -32.66 -17.76 0.66
CA ALA A 8 -31.44 -18.25 0.02
C ALA A 8 -30.33 -17.23 0.29
N GLY A 9 -29.22 -17.66 0.88
CA GLY A 9 -28.07 -16.79 1.14
C GLY A 9 -27.53 -16.13 -0.14
N PRO A 10 -26.63 -15.15 -0.02
CA PRO A 10 -26.10 -14.43 -1.18
C PRO A 10 -25.47 -15.39 -2.18
N ARG A 11 -25.67 -15.13 -3.47
CA ARG A 11 -24.95 -15.87 -4.52
C ARG A 11 -23.48 -15.50 -4.49
N VAL A 12 -22.59 -16.47 -4.23
CA VAL A 12 -21.14 -16.27 -4.26
C VAL A 12 -20.57 -16.74 -5.60
N THR A 13 -19.72 -15.91 -6.21
CA THR A 13 -18.99 -16.23 -7.45
C THR A 13 -17.52 -15.87 -7.32
N PHE A 14 -16.68 -16.55 -8.10
CA PHE A 14 -15.22 -16.43 -8.01
C PHE A 14 -14.61 -16.14 -9.38
N ALA A 15 -13.57 -15.31 -9.39
CA ALA A 15 -12.81 -14.96 -10.59
C ALA A 15 -11.34 -14.71 -10.27
N VAL A 16 -10.50 -14.74 -11.29
CA VAL A 16 -9.08 -14.36 -11.23
C VAL A 16 -8.87 -13.15 -12.13
N ALA A 17 -8.31 -12.08 -11.58
CA ALA A 17 -7.98 -10.88 -12.33
C ALA A 17 -6.89 -11.18 -13.37
N SER A 18 -7.03 -10.62 -14.57
CA SER A 18 -6.03 -10.71 -15.63
C SER A 18 -6.02 -9.43 -16.44
N ALA A 19 -4.87 -9.09 -17.00
CA ALA A 19 -4.69 -7.90 -17.85
C ALA A 19 -5.56 -7.91 -19.11
N THR A 20 -6.06 -9.09 -19.53
CA THR A 20 -6.95 -9.25 -20.69
C THR A 20 -8.42 -9.40 -20.31
N GLY A 21 -8.76 -9.17 -19.03
CA GLY A 21 -10.09 -9.36 -18.47
C GLY A 21 -10.19 -10.55 -17.52
N ASP A 22 -11.17 -10.51 -16.63
CA ASP A 22 -11.34 -11.50 -15.57
C ASP A 22 -11.58 -12.91 -16.11
N ILE A 23 -10.89 -13.89 -15.53
CA ILE A 23 -11.06 -15.31 -15.82
C ILE A 23 -12.02 -15.91 -14.78
N PRO A 24 -13.17 -16.48 -15.17
CA PRO A 24 -14.06 -17.18 -14.24
C PRO A 24 -13.33 -18.35 -13.59
N PHE A 25 -13.50 -18.52 -12.28
CA PHE A 25 -12.96 -19.69 -11.59
C PHE A 25 -13.81 -20.93 -11.91
N ASP A 26 -13.16 -22.01 -12.35
CA ASP A 26 -13.78 -23.29 -12.66
C ASP A 26 -13.04 -24.47 -12.01
N GLN A 27 -13.47 -25.70 -12.29
CA GLN A 27 -12.83 -26.91 -11.75
C GLN A 27 -11.39 -27.10 -12.23
N GLY A 28 -11.03 -26.61 -13.42
CA GLY A 28 -9.67 -26.75 -13.96
C GLY A 28 -8.64 -25.93 -13.20
N LEU A 29 -9.05 -24.83 -12.57
CA LEU A 29 -8.18 -24.00 -11.74
C LEU A 29 -8.08 -24.47 -10.29
N ARG A 30 -8.99 -25.34 -9.83
CA ARG A 30 -9.12 -25.71 -8.42
C ARG A 30 -7.85 -26.29 -7.81
N ASP A 31 -7.14 -27.13 -8.57
CA ASP A 31 -5.93 -27.81 -8.11
C ASP A 31 -4.63 -27.08 -8.49
N VAL A 32 -4.74 -25.92 -9.13
CA VAL A 32 -3.59 -25.09 -9.50
C VAL A 32 -3.05 -24.40 -8.24
N PRO A 33 -1.75 -24.57 -7.89
CA PRO A 33 -1.14 -23.86 -6.77
C PRO A 33 -1.13 -22.35 -6.99
N LEU A 34 -1.33 -21.58 -5.93
CA LEU A 34 -1.10 -20.15 -5.93
C LEU A 34 0.38 -19.88 -6.18
N GLU A 35 0.66 -18.98 -7.12
CA GLU A 35 2.03 -18.57 -7.42
C GLU A 35 2.71 -17.97 -6.18
N GLY A 36 3.97 -18.35 -5.93
CA GLY A 36 4.73 -17.84 -4.78
C GLY A 36 4.29 -18.35 -3.41
N CYS A 37 3.33 -19.28 -3.33
CA CYS A 37 2.90 -19.87 -2.05
C CYS A 37 3.84 -21.02 -1.61
N PRO A 38 4.55 -20.91 -0.48
CA PRO A 38 5.51 -21.93 -0.04
C PRO A 38 4.86 -23.26 0.35
N LEU A 39 3.59 -23.22 0.75
CA LEU A 39 2.83 -24.42 1.14
C LEU A 39 2.05 -25.03 -0.02
N SER A 40 2.23 -24.51 -1.25
CA SER A 40 1.49 -24.97 -2.45
C SER A 40 -0.03 -24.95 -2.27
N THR A 41 -0.55 -23.99 -1.48
CA THR A 41 -2.00 -23.76 -1.37
C THR A 41 -2.59 -23.58 -2.74
N THR A 42 -3.69 -24.28 -3.04
CA THR A 42 -4.34 -24.21 -4.35
C THR A 42 -5.38 -23.08 -4.43
N TYR A 43 -5.78 -22.67 -5.63
CA TYR A 43 -6.92 -21.77 -5.79
C TYR A 43 -8.21 -22.32 -5.16
N GLY A 44 -8.39 -23.65 -5.15
CA GLY A 44 -9.50 -24.30 -4.47
C GLY A 44 -9.51 -24.02 -2.97
N GLU A 45 -8.39 -24.29 -2.30
CA GLU A 45 -8.23 -24.00 -0.86
C GLU A 45 -8.37 -22.50 -0.56
N TYR A 46 -7.80 -21.65 -1.42
CA TYR A 46 -7.88 -20.20 -1.32
C TYR A 46 -9.31 -19.66 -1.41
N PHE A 47 -10.07 -20.05 -2.44
CA PHE A 47 -11.43 -19.57 -2.64
C PHE A 47 -12.42 -20.18 -1.66
N ASP A 48 -12.25 -21.44 -1.26
CA ASP A 48 -13.06 -22.04 -0.20
C ASP A 48 -12.83 -21.31 1.13
N GLY A 49 -11.56 -21.04 1.50
CA GLY A 49 -11.23 -20.27 2.70
C GLY A 49 -11.77 -18.84 2.65
N LEU A 50 -11.64 -18.15 1.52
CA LEU A 50 -12.23 -16.82 1.33
C LEU A 50 -13.75 -16.84 1.46
N ARG A 51 -14.44 -17.81 0.85
CA ARG A 51 -15.90 -17.97 0.98
C ARG A 51 -16.30 -18.11 2.45
N ASP A 52 -15.65 -19.02 3.16
CA ASP A 52 -15.99 -19.33 4.54
C ASP A 52 -15.68 -18.13 5.45
N PHE A 53 -14.59 -17.41 5.19
CA PHE A 53 -14.27 -16.15 5.86
C PHE A 53 -15.33 -15.07 5.60
N VAL A 54 -15.69 -14.79 4.34
CA VAL A 54 -16.63 -13.69 4.01
C VAL A 54 -18.06 -13.97 4.44
N LEU A 55 -18.47 -15.24 4.47
CA LEU A 55 -19.79 -15.66 4.96
C LEU A 55 -19.85 -15.89 6.47
N GLY A 56 -18.69 -15.91 7.15
CA GLY A 56 -18.58 -16.08 8.59
C GLY A 56 -17.94 -14.85 9.25
N PRO A 57 -16.69 -14.93 9.74
CA PRO A 57 -16.05 -13.84 10.48
C PRO A 57 -16.03 -12.46 9.79
N GLY A 58 -15.93 -12.43 8.46
CA GLY A 58 -15.87 -11.21 7.66
C GLY A 58 -17.24 -10.62 7.31
N LEU A 59 -18.34 -11.35 7.52
CA LEU A 59 -19.68 -10.92 7.12
C LEU A 59 -20.11 -9.58 7.74
N PRO A 60 -19.89 -9.32 9.05
CA PRO A 60 -20.24 -8.03 9.65
C PRO A 60 -19.51 -6.85 9.02
N ALA A 61 -18.26 -7.03 8.59
CA ALA A 61 -17.48 -5.98 7.93
C ALA A 61 -18.01 -5.68 6.52
N LEU A 62 -18.45 -6.70 5.78
CA LEU A 62 -19.10 -6.52 4.47
C LEU A 62 -20.43 -5.77 4.59
N VAL A 63 -21.28 -6.19 5.52
CA VAL A 63 -22.57 -5.53 5.78
C VAL A 63 -22.35 -4.08 6.22
N GLY A 64 -21.41 -3.86 7.15
CA GLY A 64 -21.08 -2.53 7.65
C GLY A 64 -20.56 -1.60 6.55
N GLU A 65 -19.70 -2.10 5.65
CA GLU A 65 -19.21 -1.30 4.53
C GLU A 65 -20.32 -1.01 3.51
N LEU A 66 -21.16 -1.99 3.17
CA LEU A 66 -22.29 -1.77 2.25
C LEU A 66 -23.27 -0.75 2.83
N ALA A 67 -23.57 -0.83 4.13
CA ALA A 67 -24.37 0.15 4.84
C ALA A 67 -23.75 1.56 4.77
N ARG A 68 -22.43 1.66 4.96
CA ARG A 68 -21.68 2.92 4.86
C ARG A 68 -21.76 3.53 3.46
N GLN A 69 -21.55 2.73 2.43
CA GLN A 69 -21.57 3.21 1.04
C GLN A 69 -22.96 3.62 0.58
N THR A 70 -23.98 2.84 0.94
CA THR A 70 -25.38 3.12 0.62
C THR A 70 -26.02 4.16 1.54
N LYS A 71 -25.32 4.59 2.60
CA LYS A 71 -25.79 5.54 3.62
C LYS A 71 -27.11 5.12 4.27
N ARG A 72 -27.31 3.82 4.45
CA ARG A 72 -28.49 3.25 5.13
C ARG A 72 -28.12 1.99 5.91
N PRO A 73 -28.91 1.60 6.92
CA PRO A 73 -28.79 0.27 7.51
C PRO A 73 -29.01 -0.82 6.44
N VAL A 74 -28.20 -1.87 6.53
CA VAL A 74 -28.29 -3.08 5.70
C VAL A 74 -28.21 -4.28 6.64
N SER A 75 -29.05 -5.27 6.40
CA SER A 75 -29.03 -6.56 7.09
C SER A 75 -28.41 -7.66 6.22
N GLU A 76 -27.95 -8.74 6.84
CA GLU A 76 -27.33 -9.89 6.14
C GLU A 76 -28.27 -10.52 5.10
N GLY A 77 -29.58 -10.57 5.38
CA GLY A 77 -30.58 -11.10 4.46
C GLY A 77 -30.82 -10.25 3.21
N GLU A 78 -30.28 -9.03 3.16
CA GLU A 78 -30.37 -8.16 1.98
C GLU A 78 -29.18 -8.33 1.03
N LEU A 79 -28.19 -9.17 1.37
CA LEU A 79 -27.07 -9.41 0.47
C LEU A 79 -27.53 -10.28 -0.71
N ALA A 80 -27.47 -9.73 -1.92
CA ALA A 80 -27.90 -10.42 -3.12
C ALA A 80 -26.78 -11.26 -3.74
N ALA A 81 -25.58 -10.69 -3.83
CA ALA A 81 -24.42 -11.35 -4.45
C ALA A 81 -23.10 -10.94 -3.81
N ILE A 82 -22.14 -11.86 -3.84
CA ILE A 82 -20.74 -11.64 -3.47
C ILE A 82 -19.87 -12.13 -4.62
N VAL A 83 -19.00 -11.26 -5.13
CA VAL A 83 -17.99 -11.58 -6.15
C VAL A 83 -16.63 -11.51 -5.49
N ILE A 84 -15.92 -12.63 -5.45
CA ILE A 84 -14.57 -12.73 -4.90
C ILE A 84 -13.60 -12.86 -6.06
N LYS A 85 -12.69 -11.91 -6.19
CA LYS A 85 -11.72 -11.88 -7.29
C LYS A 85 -10.30 -11.94 -6.76
N ALA A 86 -9.56 -12.99 -7.08
CA ALA A 86 -8.12 -13.04 -6.83
C ALA A 86 -7.43 -11.94 -7.66
N GLN A 87 -6.53 -11.16 -7.04
CA GLN A 87 -5.88 -10.02 -7.69
C GLN A 87 -4.48 -10.41 -8.18
N LYS A 88 -3.47 -10.18 -7.32
CA LYS A 88 -2.08 -10.57 -7.55
C LYS A 88 -1.64 -11.56 -6.49
N HIS A 89 -0.60 -12.34 -6.77
CA HIS A 89 0.03 -13.20 -5.78
C HIS A 89 1.35 -12.56 -5.34
N GLY A 90 1.47 -12.29 -4.04
CA GLY A 90 2.68 -11.73 -3.44
C GLY A 90 3.45 -12.78 -2.65
N ALA A 91 4.71 -12.47 -2.35
CA ALA A 91 5.58 -13.34 -1.56
C ALA A 91 5.10 -13.54 -0.10
N LEU A 92 4.28 -12.62 0.42
CA LEU A 92 3.78 -12.66 1.81
C LEU A 92 2.31 -13.06 1.90
N TYR A 93 1.49 -12.59 0.96
CA TYR A 93 0.05 -12.86 0.94
C TYR A 93 -0.53 -12.64 -0.46
N HIS A 94 -1.74 -13.15 -0.66
CA HIS A 94 -2.47 -13.18 -1.92
C HIS A 94 -3.75 -12.33 -1.81
N PRO A 95 -3.73 -11.05 -2.22
CA PRO A 95 -4.90 -10.18 -2.18
C PRO A 95 -6.06 -10.69 -3.06
N ALA A 96 -7.27 -10.56 -2.54
CA ALA A 96 -8.53 -10.62 -3.29
C ALA A 96 -9.29 -9.30 -3.14
N SER A 97 -10.08 -8.94 -4.15
CA SER A 97 -11.19 -8.01 -3.96
C SER A 97 -12.47 -8.80 -3.69
N VAL A 98 -13.31 -8.27 -2.79
CA VAL A 98 -14.61 -8.82 -2.44
C VAL A 98 -15.64 -7.73 -2.69
N GLN A 99 -16.41 -7.87 -3.76
CA GLN A 99 -17.53 -7.01 -4.06
C GLN A 99 -18.81 -7.62 -3.51
N VAL A 100 -19.53 -6.87 -2.70
CA VAL A 100 -20.85 -7.24 -2.17
C VAL A 100 -21.91 -6.33 -2.77
N THR A 101 -23.03 -6.92 -3.21
CA THR A 101 -24.15 -6.20 -3.82
C THR A 101 -25.43 -6.46 -3.03
N GLY A 102 -26.17 -5.40 -2.76
CA GLY A 102 -27.52 -5.44 -2.21
C GLY A 102 -28.49 -4.55 -3.00
N PRO A 103 -29.76 -4.43 -2.57
CA PRO A 103 -30.79 -3.71 -3.32
C PRO A 103 -30.48 -2.24 -3.61
N ALA A 104 -29.66 -1.60 -2.77
CA ALA A 104 -29.40 -0.17 -2.82
C ALA A 104 -28.01 0.20 -3.39
N GLY A 105 -27.20 -0.79 -3.79
CA GLY A 105 -25.86 -0.54 -4.32
C GLY A 105 -24.90 -1.70 -4.08
N SER A 106 -23.62 -1.41 -4.29
CA SER A 106 -22.53 -2.34 -4.03
C SER A 106 -21.42 -1.68 -3.22
N ALA A 107 -20.56 -2.50 -2.63
CA ALA A 107 -19.34 -2.07 -1.98
C ALA A 107 -18.21 -3.06 -2.30
N THR A 108 -16.98 -2.57 -2.37
CA THR A 108 -15.78 -3.40 -2.59
C THR A 108 -14.84 -3.28 -1.40
N LEU A 109 -14.36 -4.43 -0.92
CA LEU A 109 -13.35 -4.56 0.11
C LEU A 109 -12.14 -5.32 -0.43
N GLY A 110 -10.97 -5.09 0.15
CA GLY A 110 -9.79 -5.92 -0.08
C GLY A 110 -9.66 -6.98 1.01
N VAL A 111 -9.22 -8.17 0.66
CA VAL A 111 -8.85 -9.23 1.62
C VAL A 111 -7.46 -9.71 1.29
N ASN A 112 -6.49 -9.44 2.17
CA ASN A 112 -5.16 -10.00 2.10
C ASN A 112 -5.18 -11.38 2.78
N VAL A 113 -4.73 -12.41 2.06
CA VAL A 113 -4.77 -13.80 2.54
C VAL A 113 -3.36 -14.36 2.66
N ALA A 114 -2.95 -14.76 3.85
CA ALA A 114 -1.64 -15.36 4.09
C ALA A 114 -1.73 -16.89 4.18
N ALA A 115 -0.84 -17.59 3.49
CA ALA A 115 -0.83 -19.04 3.34
C ALA A 115 0.49 -19.69 3.77
N GLY A 116 1.01 -19.30 4.94
CA GLY A 116 2.19 -19.90 5.55
C GLY A 116 2.86 -19.03 6.62
N PRO A 117 3.83 -19.57 7.39
CA PRO A 117 4.33 -18.94 8.62
C PRO A 117 4.84 -17.50 8.46
N HIS A 118 5.59 -17.23 7.39
CA HIS A 118 6.11 -15.89 7.12
C HIS A 118 4.97 -14.91 6.76
N GLY A 119 4.00 -15.36 5.98
CA GLY A 119 2.82 -14.59 5.60
C GLY A 119 1.93 -14.29 6.80
N TRP A 120 1.63 -15.28 7.64
CA TRP A 120 0.83 -15.13 8.85
C TRP A 120 1.41 -14.05 9.78
N ALA A 121 2.71 -14.16 10.07
CA ALA A 121 3.41 -13.19 10.91
C ALA A 121 3.42 -11.78 10.27
N ALA A 122 3.58 -11.68 8.94
CA ALA A 122 3.54 -10.41 8.23
C ALA A 122 2.14 -9.78 8.28
N LEU A 123 1.10 -10.57 8.03
CA LEU A 123 -0.28 -10.11 8.00
C LEU A 123 -0.77 -9.66 9.39
N ALA A 124 -0.41 -10.40 10.44
CA ALA A 124 -0.69 -10.04 11.81
C ALA A 124 0.02 -8.74 12.24
N ARG A 125 1.28 -8.53 11.79
CA ARG A 125 2.00 -7.26 12.00
C ARG A 125 1.32 -6.12 11.26
N GLU A 126 1.00 -6.31 9.99
CA GLU A 126 0.34 -5.31 9.16
C GLU A 126 -1.02 -4.89 9.74
N HIS A 127 -1.83 -5.85 10.21
CA HIS A 127 -3.07 -5.55 10.93
C HIS A 127 -2.84 -4.61 12.12
N LYS A 128 -1.84 -4.89 12.97
CA LYS A 128 -1.50 -4.05 14.13
C LYS A 128 -1.05 -2.65 13.72
N VAL A 129 -0.22 -2.57 12.67
CA VAL A 129 0.28 -1.30 12.14
C VAL A 129 -0.86 -0.45 11.56
N LEU A 130 -1.68 -1.02 10.69
CA LEU A 130 -2.82 -0.32 10.10
C LEU A 130 -3.84 0.09 11.16
N ALA A 131 -4.05 -0.73 12.20
CA ALA A 131 -4.97 -0.39 13.30
C ALA A 131 -4.43 0.75 14.17
N ARG A 132 -3.11 0.85 14.35
CA ARG A 132 -2.45 2.00 14.98
C ARG A 132 -2.58 3.25 14.11
N LEU A 133 -2.12 3.19 12.86
CA LEU A 133 -2.10 4.34 11.96
C LEU A 133 -3.50 4.86 11.63
N SER A 134 -4.51 3.99 11.53
CA SER A 134 -5.91 4.42 11.33
C SER A 134 -6.46 5.22 12.51
N ARG A 135 -5.89 5.08 13.71
CA ARG A 135 -6.26 5.83 14.91
C ARG A 135 -5.45 7.11 15.04
N ASP A 136 -4.14 6.99 14.82
CA ASP A 136 -3.19 8.07 15.07
C ASP A 136 -3.20 9.10 13.92
N VAL A 137 -3.37 8.64 12.67
CA VAL A 137 -3.33 9.46 11.45
C VAL A 137 -4.38 9.00 10.41
N PRO A 138 -5.69 9.08 10.72
CA PRO A 138 -6.77 8.55 9.87
C PRO A 138 -6.81 9.10 8.44
N ASP A 139 -6.30 10.32 8.23
CA ASP A 139 -6.28 11.00 6.92
C ASP A 139 -4.99 10.77 6.11
N ALA A 140 -4.09 9.91 6.59
CA ALA A 140 -2.84 9.60 5.91
C ALA A 140 -3.02 8.78 4.62
N GLY A 141 -4.23 8.33 4.28
CA GLY A 141 -4.48 7.64 3.01
C GLY A 141 -3.98 6.19 2.98
N LEU A 142 -4.06 5.49 4.12
CA LEU A 142 -3.82 4.05 4.26
C LEU A 142 -5.13 3.26 4.28
N PRO A 143 -5.09 1.95 3.96
CA PRO A 143 -6.24 1.08 4.19
C PRO A 143 -6.56 1.00 5.69
N ARG A 144 -7.84 1.13 6.01
CA ARG A 144 -8.41 0.86 7.32
C ARG A 144 -8.64 -0.64 7.48
N PRO A 145 -8.10 -1.29 8.51
CA PRO A 145 -8.42 -2.68 8.82
C PRO A 145 -9.84 -2.77 9.35
N LEU A 146 -10.61 -3.72 8.82
CA LEU A 146 -12.02 -3.92 9.14
C LEU A 146 -12.24 -5.23 9.90
N CYS A 147 -11.51 -6.28 9.53
CA CYS A 147 -11.58 -7.58 10.17
C CYS A 147 -10.24 -8.29 10.01
N PHE A 148 -9.74 -8.88 11.10
CA PHE A 148 -8.59 -9.80 11.07
C PHE A 148 -9.03 -11.14 11.66
N HIS A 149 -8.72 -12.23 10.98
CA HIS A 149 -9.08 -13.57 11.39
C HIS A 149 -7.92 -14.53 11.18
N GLU A 150 -7.53 -15.20 12.26
CA GLU A 150 -6.56 -16.29 12.24
C GLU A 150 -7.32 -17.59 11.99
N GLY A 151 -7.05 -18.24 10.87
CA GLY A 151 -7.68 -19.50 10.49
C GLY A 151 -6.72 -20.69 10.64
N ASP A 152 -7.22 -21.90 10.41
CA ASP A 152 -6.40 -23.12 10.56
C ASP A 152 -5.24 -23.19 9.56
N ARG A 153 -5.46 -22.73 8.33
CA ARG A 153 -4.47 -22.76 7.23
C ARG A 153 -4.25 -21.42 6.56
N LEU A 154 -5.19 -20.49 6.70
CA LEU A 154 -5.19 -19.19 6.05
C LEU A 154 -5.54 -18.11 7.06
N ASP A 155 -4.75 -17.05 7.10
CA ASP A 155 -5.09 -15.83 7.84
C ASP A 155 -5.65 -14.80 6.88
N PHE A 156 -6.61 -14.01 7.36
CA PHE A 156 -7.34 -13.03 6.56
C PHE A 156 -7.26 -11.65 7.21
N LEU A 157 -6.94 -10.64 6.41
CA LEU A 157 -7.07 -9.23 6.78
C LEU A 157 -7.95 -8.53 5.76
N MET A 158 -9.17 -8.19 6.17
CA MET A 158 -10.09 -7.40 5.38
C MET A 158 -9.85 -5.91 5.62
N VAL A 159 -9.73 -5.15 4.54
CA VAL A 159 -9.50 -3.70 4.50
C VAL A 159 -10.46 -3.03 3.53
N ASN A 160 -10.66 -1.71 3.64
CA ASN A 160 -11.37 -0.98 2.60
C ASN A 160 -10.58 -1.02 1.28
N TRP A 161 -11.30 -1.15 0.17
CA TRP A 161 -10.72 -1.05 -1.17
C TRP A 161 -10.60 0.42 -1.61
N PHE A 162 -9.58 0.73 -2.39
CA PHE A 162 -9.43 2.04 -3.02
C PHE A 162 -9.95 1.99 -4.47
N SER A 163 -11.28 1.97 -4.64
CA SER A 163 -11.90 1.95 -5.97
C SER A 163 -11.48 3.16 -6.82
N GLY A 164 -11.14 2.93 -8.09
CA GLY A 164 -10.65 3.96 -9.02
C GLY A 164 -9.24 4.46 -8.71
N PHE A 165 -8.45 3.68 -7.97
CA PHE A 165 -7.02 3.87 -7.80
C PHE A 165 -6.26 2.72 -8.47
N HIS A 166 -5.14 3.06 -9.09
CA HIS A 166 -4.39 2.17 -9.95
C HIS A 166 -2.90 2.24 -9.65
N GLU A 167 -2.19 1.13 -9.87
CA GLU A 167 -0.72 1.11 -9.81
C GLU A 167 -0.13 2.01 -10.89
N PHE A 168 1.07 2.52 -10.66
CA PHE A 168 1.80 3.32 -11.64
C PHE A 168 3.28 3.00 -11.60
N HIS A 169 3.91 3.01 -12.76
CA HIS A 169 5.33 2.70 -12.93
C HIS A 169 5.94 3.51 -14.06
N VAL A 170 7.26 3.67 -14.04
CA VAL A 170 8.02 4.17 -15.17
C VAL A 170 7.91 3.20 -16.35
N GLY A 171 7.40 3.71 -17.47
CA GLY A 171 7.31 2.98 -18.72
C GLY A 171 8.64 2.94 -19.46
N SER A 172 8.70 2.12 -20.51
CA SER A 172 9.87 2.00 -21.41
C SER A 172 10.35 3.33 -22.03
N ASP A 173 9.46 4.31 -22.18
CA ASP A 173 9.79 5.66 -22.69
C ASP A 173 10.25 6.64 -21.60
N GLY A 174 10.35 6.19 -20.35
CA GLY A 174 10.77 6.97 -19.19
C GLY A 174 9.69 7.82 -18.55
N ARG A 175 8.45 7.81 -19.06
CA ARG A 175 7.31 8.50 -18.43
C ARG A 175 6.69 7.63 -17.35
N ILE A 176 6.04 8.26 -16.38
CA ILE A 176 5.22 7.54 -15.40
C ILE A 176 3.90 7.15 -16.06
N VAL A 177 3.52 5.89 -15.98
CA VAL A 177 2.32 5.33 -16.60
C VAL A 177 1.42 4.77 -15.51
N LEU A 178 0.19 5.26 -15.45
CA LEU A 178 -0.87 4.72 -14.59
C LEU A 178 -1.54 3.53 -15.28
N TRP A 179 -1.75 2.44 -14.55
CA TRP A 179 -2.25 1.17 -15.06
C TRP A 179 -3.73 0.97 -14.73
N ASP A 180 -4.61 1.62 -15.47
CA ASP A 180 -6.05 1.51 -15.31
C ASP A 180 -6.61 0.32 -16.11
N TYR A 181 -6.54 -0.88 -15.54
CA TYR A 181 -7.11 -2.08 -16.16
C TYR A 181 -8.64 -2.19 -16.02
N GLU A 182 -9.32 -1.21 -15.41
CA GLU A 182 -10.78 -1.20 -15.30
C GLU A 182 -11.39 -0.59 -16.57
N ASP A 183 -11.02 0.66 -16.90
CA ASP A 183 -11.64 1.41 -18.00
C ASP A 183 -10.65 2.21 -18.87
N GLY A 184 -9.48 2.58 -18.32
CA GLY A 184 -8.60 3.60 -18.90
C GLY A 184 -7.39 3.10 -19.70
N GLY A 185 -7.02 1.83 -19.55
CA GLY A 185 -5.79 1.26 -20.09
C GLY A 185 -4.52 1.82 -19.46
N LEU A 186 -3.43 1.83 -20.23
CA LEU A 186 -2.16 2.43 -19.83
C LEU A 186 -2.19 3.94 -20.12
N ILE A 187 -2.11 4.75 -19.08
CA ILE A 187 -2.25 6.22 -19.15
C ILE A 187 -0.91 6.87 -18.78
N PRO A 188 -0.11 7.35 -19.76
CA PRO A 188 1.07 8.14 -19.46
C PRO A 188 0.70 9.46 -18.79
N LEU A 189 1.38 9.78 -17.70
CA LEU A 189 1.15 11.01 -16.93
C LEU A 189 2.04 12.14 -17.47
N GLU A 190 1.44 13.32 -17.57
CA GLU A 190 2.19 14.56 -17.73
C GLU A 190 3.02 14.86 -16.47
N ILE A 191 4.17 15.54 -16.63
CA ILE A 191 5.11 15.81 -15.53
C ILE A 191 4.43 16.43 -14.30
N PRO A 192 3.54 17.45 -14.42
CA PRO A 192 2.87 18.01 -13.24
C PRO A 192 2.02 16.97 -12.48
N MET A 193 1.38 16.04 -13.20
CA MET A 193 0.58 14.98 -12.58
C MET A 193 1.47 13.94 -11.91
N ALA A 194 2.56 13.54 -12.57
CA ALA A 194 3.55 12.63 -11.99
C ALA A 194 4.18 13.23 -10.72
N ARG A 195 4.57 14.51 -10.75
CA ARG A 195 5.07 15.24 -9.57
C ARG A 195 4.07 15.15 -8.41
N GLU A 196 2.81 15.40 -8.68
CA GLU A 196 1.77 15.35 -7.65
C GLU A 196 1.62 13.95 -7.03
N VAL A 197 1.81 12.88 -7.81
CA VAL A 197 1.81 11.51 -7.29
C VAL A 197 2.95 11.30 -6.28
N TYR A 198 4.18 11.70 -6.61
CA TYR A 198 5.34 11.54 -5.72
C TYR A 198 5.29 12.47 -4.50
N ARG A 199 4.81 13.70 -4.68
CA ARG A 199 4.58 14.65 -3.60
C ARG A 199 3.61 14.07 -2.57
N GLN A 200 2.46 13.56 -3.02
CA GLN A 200 1.50 12.92 -2.13
C GLN A 200 2.05 11.62 -1.51
N SER A 201 2.81 10.81 -2.26
CA SER A 201 3.42 9.58 -1.72
C SER A 201 4.35 9.89 -0.54
N ALA A 202 5.23 10.89 -0.69
CA ALA A 202 6.15 11.30 0.36
C ALA A 202 5.42 11.94 1.55
N ARG A 203 4.36 12.73 1.29
CA ARG A 203 3.46 13.26 2.32
C ARG A 203 2.82 12.15 3.15
N ILE A 204 2.30 11.10 2.54
CA ILE A 204 1.70 9.95 3.26
C ILE A 204 2.69 9.31 4.23
N LEU A 205 3.93 9.06 3.78
CA LEU A 205 4.97 8.49 4.64
C LEU A 205 5.37 9.43 5.78
N THR A 206 5.40 10.74 5.49
CA THR A 206 5.75 11.76 6.50
C THR A 206 4.67 11.91 7.55
N LEU A 207 3.39 11.79 7.16
CA LEU A 207 2.28 11.73 8.12
C LEU A 207 2.41 10.55 9.07
N CYS A 208 2.92 9.42 8.58
CA CYS A 208 3.11 8.24 9.42
C CYS A 208 4.39 8.30 10.27
N TYR A 209 5.30 9.25 10.05
CA TYR A 209 6.57 9.32 10.75
C TYR A 209 6.39 9.84 12.18
N ASP A 210 6.88 9.09 13.18
CA ASP A 210 6.99 9.58 14.55
C ASP A 210 8.39 10.17 14.75
N PRO A 211 8.51 11.50 14.88
CA PRO A 211 9.81 12.13 14.99
C PRO A 211 10.50 11.92 16.35
N VAL A 212 9.76 11.53 17.38
CA VAL A 212 10.33 11.32 18.72
C VAL A 212 11.03 9.97 18.78
N THR A 213 10.40 8.94 18.24
CA THR A 213 10.93 7.57 18.26
C THR A 213 11.73 7.24 17.01
N GLY A 214 11.52 7.97 15.92
CA GLY A 214 12.01 7.62 14.59
C GLY A 214 11.19 6.53 13.91
N ASP A 215 10.04 6.14 14.49
CA ASP A 215 9.19 5.12 13.90
C ASP A 215 8.65 5.58 12.55
N ARG A 216 8.68 4.69 11.57
CA ARG A 216 8.13 4.94 10.23
C ARG A 216 7.50 3.67 9.69
N VAL A 217 6.68 3.82 8.66
CA VAL A 217 6.29 2.68 7.83
C VAL A 217 7.53 2.16 7.10
N TRP A 218 7.86 0.88 7.31
CA TRP A 218 8.96 0.19 6.65
C TRP A 218 8.78 -1.34 6.75
N PRO A 219 9.13 -2.12 5.70
CA PRO A 219 9.54 -1.68 4.37
C PRO A 219 8.35 -1.25 3.51
N TRP A 220 8.61 -0.31 2.61
CA TRP A 220 7.72 0.04 1.49
C TRP A 220 8.54 0.12 0.19
N ARG A 221 7.89 -0.10 -0.93
CA ARG A 221 8.48 -0.15 -2.27
C ARG A 221 7.55 0.45 -3.30
N HIS A 222 7.93 1.61 -3.84
CA HIS A 222 7.27 2.14 -5.02
C HIS A 222 7.36 1.14 -6.20
N ALA A 223 8.55 0.61 -6.45
CA ALA A 223 8.82 -0.41 -7.46
C ALA A 223 8.01 -1.72 -7.32
N ALA A 224 7.33 -1.95 -6.19
CA ALA A 224 6.49 -3.13 -5.98
C ALA A 224 4.98 -2.80 -6.00
N GLY A 225 4.62 -1.57 -6.35
CA GLY A 225 3.23 -1.13 -6.42
C GLY A 225 2.59 -0.87 -5.06
N ASP A 226 3.37 -0.47 -4.04
CA ASP A 226 2.79 -0.14 -2.72
C ASP A 226 1.98 1.17 -2.75
N PHE A 227 2.20 2.03 -3.74
CA PHE A 227 1.42 3.24 -3.96
C PHE A 227 0.49 3.08 -5.16
N VAL A 228 -0.71 3.62 -5.03
CA VAL A 228 -1.71 3.69 -6.10
C VAL A 228 -2.21 5.11 -6.26
N ALA A 229 -2.55 5.50 -7.49
CA ALA A 229 -3.02 6.84 -7.82
C ALA A 229 -4.37 6.82 -8.53
N SER A 230 -5.13 7.90 -8.37
CA SER A 230 -6.42 8.15 -9.02
C SER A 230 -6.39 9.51 -9.69
N LEU A 231 -6.93 9.60 -10.91
CA LEU A 231 -7.09 10.85 -11.66
C LEU A 231 -8.53 11.39 -11.63
N ALA A 232 -9.41 10.74 -10.87
CA ALA A 232 -10.84 11.04 -10.88
C ALA A 232 -11.12 12.49 -10.46
N GLY A 233 -12.04 13.14 -11.20
CA GLY A 233 -12.40 14.55 -10.97
C GLY A 233 -11.32 15.55 -11.37
N GLY A 234 -10.37 15.15 -12.23
CA GLY A 234 -9.29 16.02 -12.72
C GLY A 234 -8.25 16.35 -11.65
N ARG A 235 -8.19 15.56 -10.57
CA ARG A 235 -7.23 15.73 -9.47
C ARG A 235 -6.50 14.43 -9.23
N VAL A 236 -5.19 14.51 -9.08
CA VAL A 236 -4.37 13.39 -8.64
C VAL A 236 -4.64 13.14 -7.16
N ARG A 237 -4.87 11.88 -6.80
CA ARG A 237 -4.91 11.42 -5.40
C ARG A 237 -4.06 10.17 -5.29
N THR A 238 -3.21 10.09 -4.29
CA THR A 238 -2.35 8.93 -4.02
C THR A 238 -2.77 8.25 -2.72
N ARG A 239 -2.59 6.93 -2.66
CA ARG A 239 -2.79 6.11 -1.45
C ARG A 239 -1.64 5.13 -1.31
N LEU A 240 -1.34 4.77 -0.07
CA LEU A 240 -0.46 3.65 0.27
C LEU A 240 -1.36 2.44 0.55
N ILE A 241 -1.13 1.30 -0.12
CA ILE A 241 -2.01 0.14 -0.02
C ILE A 241 -1.57 -0.89 1.03
N THR A 242 -0.42 -0.69 1.66
CA THR A 242 0.16 -1.62 2.64
C THR A 242 1.02 -0.89 3.67
N ALA A 243 1.06 -1.43 4.88
CA ALA A 243 2.01 -0.99 5.92
C ALA A 243 2.55 -2.22 6.67
N ARG A 244 3.49 -2.92 6.02
CA ARG A 244 4.03 -4.22 6.48
C ARG A 244 4.74 -4.18 7.83
N GLY A 245 5.24 -3.02 8.22
CA GLY A 245 5.93 -2.79 9.48
C GLY A 245 5.92 -1.33 9.87
N TYR A 246 6.14 -1.10 11.16
CA TYR A 246 6.22 0.23 11.75
C TYR A 246 7.21 0.23 12.90
N GLY A 247 8.28 0.99 12.77
CA GLY A 247 9.33 1.06 13.79
C GLY A 247 10.53 1.89 13.34
N ALA A 248 11.38 2.24 14.30
CA ALA A 248 12.67 2.86 14.06
C ALA A 248 13.63 1.90 13.34
N PRO A 249 14.64 2.39 12.60
CA PRO A 249 15.68 1.54 12.02
C PRO A 249 16.28 0.59 13.03
N ALA A 250 16.39 -0.69 12.67
CA ALA A 250 17.02 -1.67 13.55
C ALA A 250 18.48 -1.31 13.82
N GLY A 251 18.92 -1.43 15.08
CA GLY A 251 20.34 -1.33 15.44
C GLY A 251 20.95 0.08 15.38
N VAL A 252 20.19 1.12 15.04
CA VAL A 252 20.69 2.50 14.99
C VAL A 252 20.18 3.31 16.18
N THR A 253 21.03 3.59 17.15
CA THR A 253 20.70 4.59 18.18
C THR A 253 20.87 5.98 17.59
N MET A 254 19.75 6.63 17.28
CA MET A 254 19.76 7.99 16.73
C MET A 254 19.11 8.95 17.70
N ASN A 255 19.69 10.15 17.79
CA ASN A 255 18.90 11.27 18.30
C ASN A 255 17.82 11.62 17.26
N MET A 256 16.85 12.44 17.69
CA MET A 256 15.75 12.93 16.88
C MET A 256 16.17 13.47 15.49
N LEU A 257 17.27 14.21 15.43
CA LEU A 257 17.81 14.74 14.18
C LEU A 257 18.40 13.64 13.28
N GLY A 258 19.07 12.64 13.87
CA GLY A 258 19.55 11.45 13.18
C GLY A 258 18.40 10.63 12.59
N ALA A 259 17.32 10.43 13.33
CA ALA A 259 16.13 9.73 12.86
C ALA A 259 15.46 10.47 11.70
N LEU A 260 15.35 11.80 11.79
CA LEU A 260 14.82 12.64 10.72
C LEU A 260 15.68 12.55 9.45
N ARG A 261 17.00 12.59 9.60
CA ARG A 261 17.94 12.36 8.49
C ARG A 261 17.70 10.99 7.86
N HIS A 262 17.69 9.94 8.67
CA HIS A 262 17.49 8.59 8.17
C HIS A 262 16.19 8.47 7.38
N PHE A 263 15.08 8.98 7.95
CA PHE A 263 13.78 9.01 7.29
C PHE A 263 13.83 9.76 5.95
N LEU A 264 14.40 10.96 5.91
CA LEU A 264 14.48 11.77 4.70
C LEU A 264 15.28 11.07 3.61
N LEU A 265 16.49 10.65 3.92
CA LEU A 265 17.40 10.07 2.94
C LEU A 265 16.87 8.76 2.39
N THR A 266 16.40 7.86 3.26
CA THR A 266 15.80 6.61 2.78
C THR A 266 14.53 6.90 2.00
N THR A 267 13.68 7.82 2.45
CA THR A 267 12.44 8.13 1.73
C THR A 267 12.71 8.68 0.34
N THR A 268 13.57 9.69 0.21
CA THR A 268 13.86 10.32 -1.07
C THR A 268 14.62 9.39 -2.01
N LEU A 269 15.51 8.55 -1.48
CA LEU A 269 16.28 7.60 -2.28
C LEU A 269 15.40 6.49 -2.86
N TYR A 270 14.50 5.91 -2.05
CA TYR A 270 13.54 4.90 -2.51
C TYR A 270 12.42 5.49 -3.37
N MET A 271 12.05 6.76 -3.20
CA MET A 271 11.10 7.42 -4.10
C MET A 271 11.63 7.50 -5.54
N ARG A 272 12.96 7.60 -5.71
CA ARG A 272 13.59 7.59 -7.04
C ARG A 272 13.80 6.19 -7.59
N LEU A 273 13.51 5.13 -6.84
CA LEU A 273 13.67 3.76 -7.30
C LEU A 273 12.34 3.24 -7.83
N ASP A 274 12.35 2.85 -9.11
CA ASP A 274 11.25 2.15 -9.74
C ASP A 274 11.78 1.02 -10.65
N ARG A 275 10.88 0.24 -11.24
CA ARG A 275 11.18 -0.77 -12.25
C ARG A 275 10.44 -0.47 -13.53
N LEU A 276 11.11 -0.67 -14.67
CA LEU A 276 10.47 -0.58 -15.98
C LEU A 276 9.26 -1.49 -16.02
N ASP A 277 8.10 -0.91 -16.31
CA ASP A 277 6.82 -1.62 -16.37
C ASP A 277 6.58 -2.49 -15.12
N GLY A 278 6.95 -1.98 -13.93
CA GLY A 278 6.72 -2.58 -12.62
C GLY A 278 7.58 -3.80 -12.24
N VAL A 279 8.11 -4.54 -13.21
CA VAL A 279 8.87 -5.78 -12.95
C VAL A 279 10.25 -5.84 -13.61
N GLY A 280 10.52 -4.93 -14.56
CA GLY A 280 11.73 -4.93 -15.37
C GLY A 280 12.98 -4.40 -14.67
N GLU A 281 13.88 -3.82 -15.47
CA GLU A 281 15.13 -3.24 -15.00
C GLU A 281 14.86 -2.11 -14.00
N ARG A 282 15.72 -2.00 -12.98
CA ARG A 282 15.73 -0.87 -12.06
C ARG A 282 15.94 0.44 -12.82
N LYS A 283 15.14 1.44 -12.50
CA LYS A 283 15.32 2.81 -12.97
C LYS A 283 15.46 3.74 -11.78
N PHE A 284 16.38 4.68 -11.96
CA PHE A 284 16.60 5.77 -11.02
C PHE A 284 15.99 7.03 -11.63
N LEU A 285 14.92 7.52 -11.00
CA LEU A 285 14.10 8.59 -11.52
C LEU A 285 14.83 9.94 -11.45
N PRO A 286 14.48 10.90 -12.34
CA PRO A 286 15.15 12.19 -12.45
C PRO A 286 14.89 13.13 -11.27
N ALA A 287 15.62 14.25 -11.22
CA ALA A 287 15.60 15.22 -10.12
C ALA A 287 14.20 15.80 -9.82
N TRP A 288 13.31 15.96 -10.81
CA TRP A 288 11.95 16.45 -10.56
C TRP A 288 11.15 15.53 -9.61
N CYS A 289 11.46 14.23 -9.59
CA CYS A 289 10.83 13.27 -8.67
C CYS A 289 11.33 13.49 -7.24
N LEU A 290 12.62 13.81 -7.08
CA LEU A 290 13.20 14.18 -5.80
C LEU A 290 12.62 15.49 -5.27
N GLU A 291 12.52 16.51 -6.13
CA GLU A 291 11.91 17.80 -5.79
C GLU A 291 10.49 17.60 -5.26
N ALA A 292 9.66 16.84 -5.98
CA ALA A 292 8.29 16.57 -5.56
C ALA A 292 8.22 15.81 -4.22
N ALA A 293 9.09 14.81 -4.01
CA ALA A 293 9.14 14.09 -2.74
C ALA A 293 9.55 15.00 -1.58
N VAL A 294 10.58 15.83 -1.76
CA VAL A 294 11.04 16.81 -0.75
C VAL A 294 9.94 17.83 -0.45
N GLU A 295 9.26 18.35 -1.48
CA GLU A 295 8.11 19.25 -1.35
C GLU A 295 7.04 18.64 -0.44
N GLY A 296 6.62 17.40 -0.72
CA GLY A 296 5.61 16.71 0.09
C GLY A 296 6.02 16.48 1.55
N ILE A 297 7.30 16.22 1.81
CA ILE A 297 7.82 16.07 3.18
C ILE A 297 7.81 17.41 3.92
N LEU A 298 8.35 18.46 3.30
CA LEU A 298 8.46 19.78 3.92
C LEU A 298 7.08 20.41 4.17
N GLU A 299 6.15 20.30 3.22
CA GLU A 299 4.76 20.75 3.41
C GLU A 299 4.13 20.07 4.63
N THR A 300 4.32 18.76 4.77
CA THR A 300 3.77 18.01 5.91
C THR A 300 4.31 18.51 7.25
N PHE A 301 5.62 18.81 7.33
CA PHE A 301 6.22 19.39 8.54
C PHE A 301 5.68 20.77 8.90
N VAL A 302 5.25 21.55 7.90
CA VAL A 302 4.70 22.90 8.11
C VAL A 302 3.22 22.85 8.48
N GLU A 303 2.45 22.02 7.79
CA GLU A 303 0.98 21.96 7.87
C GLU A 303 0.46 21.19 9.09
N HIS A 304 1.18 20.16 9.56
CA HIS A 304 0.73 19.32 10.67
C HIS A 304 1.30 19.79 12.01
N SER A 305 0.44 20.41 12.83
CA SER A 305 0.76 20.96 14.16
C SER A 305 1.52 19.96 15.03
N ASP A 306 1.08 18.72 15.06
CA ASP A 306 1.64 17.69 15.95
C ASP A 306 3.10 17.39 15.61
N ILE A 307 3.45 17.35 14.31
CA ILE A 307 4.82 17.14 13.89
C ILE A 307 5.65 18.41 14.15
N ARG A 308 5.10 19.58 13.84
CA ARG A 308 5.77 20.87 14.07
C ARG A 308 6.07 21.14 15.54
N GLU A 309 5.18 20.74 16.44
CA GLU A 309 5.36 20.87 17.90
C GLU A 309 6.40 19.89 18.43
N ARG A 310 6.44 18.66 17.89
CA ARG A 310 7.42 17.63 18.26
C ARG A 310 8.81 17.87 17.66
N LEU A 311 8.89 18.59 16.53
CA LEU A 311 10.12 18.96 15.83
C LEU A 311 10.15 20.46 15.45
N PRO A 312 10.32 21.37 16.41
CA PRO A 312 10.49 22.78 16.08
C PRO A 312 11.74 22.96 15.21
N GLY A 313 11.61 23.67 14.09
CA GLY A 313 12.73 23.93 13.17
C GLY A 313 13.13 22.74 12.29
N ALA A 314 12.30 21.69 12.17
CA ALA A 314 12.59 20.53 11.31
C ALA A 314 13.06 20.93 9.91
N GLY A 315 12.32 21.82 9.24
CA GLY A 315 12.66 22.28 7.90
C GLY A 315 14.05 22.92 7.82
N GLU A 316 14.40 23.79 8.77
CA GLU A 316 15.72 24.42 8.84
C GLU A 316 16.82 23.39 9.14
N ALA A 317 16.57 22.48 10.08
CA ALA A 317 17.49 21.42 10.47
C ALA A 317 17.80 20.47 9.31
N VAL A 318 16.83 20.25 8.41
CA VAL A 318 17.00 19.45 7.19
C VAL A 318 17.84 20.19 6.16
N ARG A 319 17.61 21.49 5.98
CA ARG A 319 18.35 22.32 5.02
C ARG A 319 19.82 22.55 5.43
N ALA A 320 20.14 22.44 6.72
CA ALA A 320 21.48 22.69 7.25
C ALA A 320 22.47 21.50 7.14
N LEU A 321 22.14 20.43 6.41
CA LEU A 321 22.90 19.17 6.45
C LEU A 321 23.96 19.03 5.34
N SER A 322 25.14 18.50 5.69
CA SER A 322 26.22 18.23 4.74
C SER A 322 26.11 16.83 4.09
N PRO A 323 26.61 16.65 2.84
CA PRO A 323 26.66 15.36 2.15
C PRO A 323 27.30 14.21 2.94
N GLU A 324 28.37 14.48 3.70
CA GLU A 324 29.11 13.46 4.46
C GLU A 324 28.25 12.87 5.57
N ALA A 325 27.49 13.72 6.27
CA ALA A 325 26.59 13.29 7.34
C ALA A 325 25.47 12.36 6.85
N TRP A 326 25.11 12.42 5.56
CA TRP A 326 24.10 11.55 4.97
C TRP A 326 24.63 10.14 4.67
N ARG A 327 25.90 10.01 4.27
CA ARG A 327 26.48 8.69 3.96
C ARG A 327 26.59 7.80 5.20
N ASP A 328 27.03 8.39 6.31
CA ASP A 328 27.17 7.69 7.59
C ASP A 328 25.84 7.10 8.07
N VAL A 329 24.73 7.78 7.77
CA VAL A 329 23.37 7.35 8.13
C VAL A 329 22.96 6.08 7.40
N LEU A 330 23.26 5.94 6.10
CA LEU A 330 22.93 4.71 5.36
C LEU A 330 23.87 3.56 5.71
N ALA A 331 25.16 3.84 5.92
CA ALA A 331 26.14 2.81 6.26
C ALA A 331 25.83 2.13 7.61
N ALA A 332 25.17 2.84 8.52
CA ALA A 332 24.76 2.32 9.82
C ALA A 332 23.43 1.53 9.78
N ASP A 333 22.69 1.55 8.68
CA ASP A 333 21.35 0.93 8.59
C ASP A 333 21.43 -0.53 8.08
N PRO A 334 21.23 -1.53 8.95
CA PRO A 334 21.26 -2.93 8.53
C PRO A 334 20.08 -3.30 7.62
N ASP A 335 18.93 -2.62 7.73
CA ASP A 335 17.79 -2.89 6.87
C ASP A 335 18.07 -2.42 5.45
N PHE A 336 18.76 -1.28 5.29
CA PHE A 336 19.26 -0.82 4.00
C PHE A 336 20.34 -1.76 3.45
N ALA A 337 21.29 -2.20 4.28
CA ALA A 337 22.38 -3.07 3.84
C ALA A 337 21.88 -4.46 3.37
N ALA A 338 20.80 -4.97 3.95
CA ALA A 338 20.16 -6.23 3.55
C ALA A 338 19.25 -6.10 2.32
N ASP A 339 19.05 -4.89 1.81
CA ASP A 339 18.13 -4.61 0.72
C ASP A 339 18.65 -5.13 -0.62
N PRO A 340 17.84 -5.87 -1.41
CA PRO A 340 18.27 -6.32 -2.74
C PRO A 340 18.58 -5.19 -3.71
N ASP A 341 18.11 -3.97 -3.44
CA ASP A 341 18.35 -2.79 -4.26
C ASP A 341 19.48 -1.88 -3.69
N ALA A 342 20.10 -2.26 -2.57
CA ALA A 342 21.12 -1.47 -1.88
C ALA A 342 22.30 -1.06 -2.77
N GLU A 343 22.90 -2.02 -3.48
CA GLU A 343 24.06 -1.77 -4.34
C GLU A 343 23.71 -0.77 -5.47
N PHE A 344 22.53 -0.95 -6.08
CA PHE A 344 22.03 -0.05 -7.12
C PHE A 344 21.86 1.38 -6.57
N LEU A 345 21.24 1.52 -5.40
CA LEU A 345 21.03 2.81 -4.75
C LEU A 345 22.35 3.47 -4.31
N LEU A 346 23.29 2.71 -3.76
CA LEU A 346 24.62 3.19 -3.38
C LEU A 346 25.39 3.73 -4.59
N SER A 347 25.28 3.09 -5.75
CA SER A 347 25.90 3.57 -6.99
C SER A 347 25.36 4.93 -7.49
N ARG A 348 24.22 5.39 -6.93
CA ARG A 348 23.56 6.66 -7.26
C ARG A 348 23.58 7.67 -6.13
N LEU A 349 24.12 7.30 -4.97
CA LEU A 349 24.06 8.11 -3.77
C LEU A 349 24.70 9.49 -3.96
N ASP A 350 25.86 9.57 -4.60
CA ASP A 350 26.59 10.84 -4.80
C ASP A 350 25.77 11.86 -5.59
N GLY A 351 25.19 11.43 -6.71
CA GLY A 351 24.31 12.27 -7.53
C GLY A 351 23.02 12.62 -6.78
N HIS A 352 22.45 11.67 -6.05
CA HIS A 352 21.27 11.91 -5.22
C HIS A 352 21.50 12.99 -4.15
N LEU A 353 22.63 12.91 -3.43
CA LEU A 353 22.98 13.86 -2.39
C LEU A 353 23.26 15.25 -2.96
N ALA A 354 23.92 15.33 -4.13
CA ALA A 354 24.12 16.60 -4.83
C ALA A 354 22.78 17.26 -5.20
N ASP A 355 21.87 16.50 -5.80
CA ASP A 355 20.51 17.00 -6.13
C ASP A 355 19.76 17.41 -4.85
N LEU A 356 19.79 16.58 -3.80
CA LEU A 356 19.08 16.83 -2.55
C LEU A 356 19.55 18.12 -1.86
N VAL A 357 20.87 18.34 -1.78
CA VAL A 357 21.44 19.57 -1.21
C VAL A 357 21.06 20.78 -2.04
N CYS A 358 21.08 20.67 -3.37
CA CYS A 358 20.65 21.75 -4.25
C CYS A 358 19.19 22.14 -4.00
N ILE A 359 18.30 21.16 -3.89
CA ILE A 359 16.86 21.35 -3.65
C ILE A 359 16.61 21.96 -2.26
N LEU A 360 17.32 21.49 -1.24
CA LEU A 360 17.18 22.00 0.12
C LEU A 360 17.79 23.40 0.31
N SER A 361 18.69 23.81 -0.57
CA SER A 361 19.31 25.15 -0.54
C SER A 361 18.52 26.19 -1.33
N ALA A 362 17.57 25.76 -2.17
CA ALA A 362 16.63 26.61 -2.90
C ALA A 362 15.43 26.98 -2.02
#